data_AF-A0A3D2RTG9-F1
#
_entry.id   AF-A0A3D2RTG9-F1
#
_cell.length_a   1.000
_cell.length_b   1.000
_cell.length_c   1.000
_cell.angle_alpha   90.00
_cell.angle_beta   90.00
_cell.angle_gamma   90.00
#
_symmetry.space_group_name_H-M   'P 1'
#
loop_
_entity.id
_entity.type
_entity.pdbx_description
1 polymer ?
#
loop_
_entity_poly.entity_id
_entity_poly.type
_entity_poly.pdbx_seq_one_letter_code
_entity_poly.pdbx_strand_id
1 'polypeptide(L)'
;MTIKKSHLRPANTVMNLERLGSSYPYRLSFMRILIRRIMKEKWQIERTTFELDKEGYGDAIYEIRTPKKKYSFVVFADFLDPGKRSDRVIADQWDITVALCEGSINQSRLEKLRKNVPLQEKGRLDSKCIVLSRANKSTRNFEYVIGRLASGRQPSLSVIAKVGYLYRTTAVYGSGKFGMADWQKVTSNYQDFS
;
A
#
# COMPACT_ATOMS: atom_id res chain seq x y z
N MET A 1 30.54 -27.90 -29.61
CA MET A 1 29.13 -27.46 -29.56
C MET A 1 29.12 -25.94 -29.67
N THR A 2 28.91 -25.41 -30.88
CA THR A 2 29.05 -23.98 -31.17
C THR A 2 27.78 -23.26 -30.74
N ILE A 3 27.85 -22.44 -29.70
CA ILE A 3 26.70 -21.65 -29.24
C ILE A 3 26.32 -20.69 -30.37
N LYS A 4 25.15 -20.91 -30.97
CA LYS A 4 24.54 -20.01 -31.95
C LYS A 4 24.48 -18.61 -31.33
N LYS A 5 25.16 -17.64 -31.95
CA LYS A 5 25.14 -16.24 -31.54
C LYS A 5 23.71 -15.72 -31.71
N SER A 6 22.93 -15.74 -30.64
CA SER A 6 21.56 -15.23 -30.63
C SER A 6 21.56 -13.75 -31.02
N HIS A 7 20.60 -13.32 -31.85
CA HIS A 7 20.36 -11.92 -32.20
C HIS A 7 19.84 -11.11 -30.99
N LEU A 8 20.61 -11.06 -29.92
CA LEU A 8 20.33 -10.24 -28.76
C LEU A 8 20.74 -8.81 -29.05
N ARG A 9 19.95 -7.86 -28.53
CA ARG A 9 20.33 -6.45 -28.56
C ARG A 9 21.63 -6.27 -27.76
N PRO A 10 22.53 -5.36 -28.17
CA PRO A 10 23.75 -5.06 -27.43
C PRO A 10 23.50 -4.70 -25.96
N ALA A 11 24.42 -5.10 -25.07
CA ALA A 11 24.27 -4.89 -23.63
C ALA A 11 24.06 -3.41 -23.27
N ASN A 12 24.78 -2.47 -23.89
CA ASN A 12 24.60 -1.03 -23.69
C ASN A 12 23.21 -0.49 -24.09
N THR A 13 22.46 -1.24 -24.91
CA THR A 13 21.10 -0.89 -25.32
C THR A 13 20.06 -1.36 -24.31
N VAL A 14 20.28 -2.53 -23.70
CA VAL A 14 19.33 -3.17 -22.76
C VAL A 14 19.64 -2.90 -21.29
N MET A 15 20.91 -2.67 -20.94
CA MET A 15 21.41 -2.37 -19.59
C MET A 15 21.57 -0.87 -19.32
N ASN A 16 20.79 -0.03 -19.99
CA ASN A 16 20.79 1.41 -19.72
C ASN A 16 20.07 1.69 -18.38
N LEU A 17 20.78 2.29 -17.42
CA LEU A 17 20.27 2.50 -16.06
C LEU A 17 19.04 3.39 -16.00
N GLU A 18 18.95 4.44 -16.82
CA GLU A 18 17.78 5.31 -16.87
C GLU A 18 16.54 4.55 -17.36
N ARG A 19 16.69 3.72 -18.40
CA ARG A 19 15.62 2.86 -18.92
C ARG A 19 15.21 1.80 -17.89
N LEU A 20 16.17 1.12 -17.27
CA LEU A 20 15.90 0.13 -16.24
C LEU A 20 15.18 0.76 -15.04
N GLY A 21 15.64 1.93 -14.58
CA GLY A 21 14.99 2.71 -13.53
C GLY A 21 13.57 3.16 -13.88
N SER A 22 13.29 3.39 -15.16
CA SER A 22 11.95 3.72 -15.68
C SER A 22 11.01 2.52 -15.87
N SER A 23 11.43 1.30 -15.53
CA SER A 23 10.61 0.09 -15.72
C SER A 23 9.44 -0.04 -14.72
N TYR A 24 9.49 0.70 -13.61
CA TYR A 24 8.46 0.65 -12.55
C TYR A 24 7.04 1.02 -13.04
N PRO A 25 6.86 1.98 -13.99
CA PRO A 25 5.58 2.21 -14.68
C PRO A 25 5.39 1.49 -16.05
N TYR A 26 5.93 0.28 -16.25
CA TYR A 26 5.69 -0.46 -17.51
C TYR A 26 4.23 -0.94 -17.65
N ARG A 27 3.79 -1.25 -18.87
CA ARG A 27 2.40 -1.68 -19.16
C ARG A 27 2.00 -2.98 -18.46
N LEU A 28 2.97 -3.84 -18.16
CA LEU A 28 2.78 -5.09 -17.41
C LEU A 28 2.90 -4.90 -15.88
N SER A 29 3.08 -3.67 -15.41
CA SER A 29 3.08 -3.40 -13.97
C SER A 29 1.72 -3.77 -13.38
N PHE A 30 1.74 -4.65 -12.37
CA PHE A 30 0.57 -5.08 -11.62
C PHE A 30 -0.29 -3.87 -11.19
N MET A 31 0.35 -2.82 -10.67
CA MET A 31 -0.33 -1.59 -10.24
C MET A 31 -1.10 -0.93 -11.38
N ARG A 32 -0.52 -0.89 -12.59
CA ARG A 32 -1.17 -0.25 -13.74
C ARG A 32 -2.36 -1.07 -14.24
N ILE A 33 -2.25 -2.41 -14.21
CA ILE A 33 -3.35 -3.32 -14.57
C ILE A 33 -4.48 -3.16 -13.55
N LEU A 34 -4.17 -3.18 -12.26
CA LEU A 34 -5.16 -3.04 -11.18
C LEU A 34 -5.89 -1.70 -11.25
N ILE A 35 -5.17 -0.58 -11.39
CA ILE A 35 -5.80 0.75 -11.49
C ILE A 35 -6.71 0.87 -12.71
N ARG A 36 -6.30 0.32 -13.87
CA ARG A 36 -7.18 0.28 -15.06
C ARG A 36 -8.43 -0.53 -14.81
N ARG A 37 -8.31 -1.67 -14.12
CA ARG A 37 -9.45 -2.51 -13.75
C ARG A 37 -10.41 -1.77 -12.82
N ILE A 38 -9.88 -1.17 -11.74
CA ILE A 38 -10.64 -0.32 -10.79
C ILE A 38 -11.45 0.74 -11.53
N MET A 39 -10.82 1.46 -12.47
CA MET A 39 -11.49 2.52 -13.24
C MET A 39 -12.52 1.97 -14.22
N LYS A 40 -12.21 0.88 -14.93
CA LYS A 40 -13.13 0.24 -15.90
C LYS A 40 -14.38 -0.32 -15.21
N GLU A 41 -14.18 -0.98 -14.08
CA GLU A 41 -15.23 -1.61 -13.29
C GLU A 41 -15.92 -0.64 -12.32
N LYS A 42 -15.46 0.61 -12.26
CA LYS A 42 -16.02 1.68 -11.41
C LYS A 42 -16.17 1.24 -9.95
N TRP A 43 -15.12 0.65 -9.38
CA TRP A 43 -15.15 0.24 -7.98
C TRP A 43 -15.49 1.45 -7.10
N GLN A 44 -16.41 1.27 -6.16
CA GLN A 44 -16.79 2.31 -5.22
C GLN A 44 -15.86 2.24 -4.01
N ILE A 45 -15.21 3.34 -3.69
CA ILE A 45 -14.32 3.45 -2.54
C ILE A 45 -14.87 4.54 -1.63
N GLU A 46 -15.41 4.12 -0.49
CA GLU A 46 -16.10 5.00 0.45
C GLU A 46 -15.39 5.00 1.79
N ARG A 47 -15.21 6.19 2.35
CA ARG A 47 -14.67 6.35 3.69
C ARG A 47 -15.79 6.14 4.72
N THR A 48 -15.83 4.96 5.34
CA THR A 48 -16.88 4.58 6.31
C THR A 48 -16.55 4.97 7.73
N THR A 49 -15.25 5.16 8.04
CA THR A 49 -14.77 5.58 9.36
C THR A 49 -13.60 6.54 9.17
N PHE A 50 -13.59 7.62 9.93
CA PHE A 50 -12.52 8.62 9.88
C PHE A 50 -12.37 9.29 11.25
N GLU A 51 -11.94 8.52 12.22
CA GLU A 51 -11.74 8.93 13.61
C GLU A 51 -10.27 9.31 13.81
N LEU A 52 -9.84 10.34 13.09
CA LEU A 52 -8.52 10.94 13.27
C LEU A 52 -8.66 12.18 14.15
N ASP A 53 -7.74 12.34 15.09
CA ASP A 53 -7.62 13.54 15.89
C ASP A 53 -7.06 14.72 15.07
N LYS A 54 -6.87 15.87 15.74
CA LYS A 54 -6.37 17.11 15.10
C LYS A 54 -4.95 16.98 14.54
N GLU A 55 -4.17 16.04 15.08
CA GLU A 55 -2.80 15.76 14.65
C GLU A 55 -2.74 14.67 13.57
N GLY A 56 -3.89 14.07 13.25
CA GLY A 56 -4.06 13.05 12.22
C GLY A 56 -3.80 11.62 12.70
N TYR A 57 -3.91 11.37 14.01
CA TYR A 57 -3.75 10.05 14.62
C TYR A 57 -5.10 9.40 14.93
N GLY A 58 -5.17 8.08 14.81
CA GLY A 58 -6.38 7.30 15.03
C GLY A 58 -6.68 6.35 13.88
N ASP A 59 -7.97 6.11 13.62
CA ASP A 59 -8.41 5.03 12.74
C ASP A 59 -9.17 5.56 11.52
N ALA A 60 -8.85 5.03 10.35
CA ALA A 60 -9.62 5.26 9.14
C ALA A 60 -9.96 3.94 8.44
N ILE A 61 -11.18 3.83 7.91
CA ILE A 61 -11.63 2.66 7.16
C ILE A 61 -12.21 3.11 5.84
N TYR A 62 -11.71 2.51 4.77
CA TYR A 62 -12.24 2.66 3.42
C TYR A 62 -12.87 1.34 2.97
N GLU A 63 -14.18 1.34 2.76
CA GLU A 63 -14.89 0.22 2.16
C GLU A 63 -14.74 0.30 0.64
N ILE A 64 -14.30 -0.81 0.04
CA ILE A 64 -14.08 -0.96 -1.39
C ILE A 64 -15.10 -1.97 -1.91
N ARG A 65 -16.06 -1.50 -2.72
CA ARG A 65 -17.06 -2.34 -3.38
C ARG A 65 -16.67 -2.55 -4.83
N THR A 66 -16.40 -3.79 -5.19
CA THR A 66 -16.14 -4.23 -6.57
C THR A 66 -17.43 -4.84 -7.14
N PRO A 67 -17.48 -5.18 -8.45
CA PRO A 67 -18.60 -5.94 -9.00
C PRO A 67 -18.77 -7.34 -8.40
N LYS A 68 -17.74 -7.89 -7.74
CA LYS A 68 -17.72 -9.27 -7.23
C LYS A 68 -17.82 -9.34 -5.72
N LYS A 69 -17.15 -8.43 -5.02
CA LYS A 69 -16.94 -8.51 -3.58
C LYS A 69 -16.84 -7.15 -2.93
N LYS A 70 -16.85 -7.20 -1.60
CA LYS A 70 -16.59 -6.07 -0.73
C LYS A 70 -15.30 -6.33 0.04
N TYR A 71 -14.48 -5.29 0.15
CA TYR A 71 -13.27 -5.28 0.96
C TYR A 71 -13.26 -4.06 1.87
N SER A 72 -12.44 -4.09 2.91
CA SER A 72 -12.18 -2.94 3.76
C SER A 72 -10.68 -2.73 3.90
N PHE A 73 -10.23 -1.52 3.61
CA PHE A 73 -8.87 -1.07 3.88
C PHE A 73 -8.86 -0.31 5.20
N VAL A 74 -8.28 -0.95 6.23
CA VAL A 74 -8.21 -0.44 7.60
C VAL A 74 -6.85 0.19 7.81
N VAL A 75 -6.84 1.41 8.34
CA VAL A 75 -5.64 2.21 8.60
C VAL A 75 -5.62 2.59 10.06
N PHE A 76 -4.51 2.29 10.72
CA PHE A 76 -4.16 2.78 12.05
C PHE A 76 -3.01 3.78 11.87
N ALA A 77 -3.25 5.03 12.24
CA ALA A 77 -2.28 6.12 12.17
C ALA A 77 -1.82 6.47 13.58
N ASP A 78 -0.53 6.29 13.83
CA ASP A 78 0.07 6.44 15.16
C ASP A 78 1.09 7.58 15.17
N PHE A 79 1.28 8.17 16.34
CA PHE A 79 2.40 9.08 16.55
C PHE A 79 3.71 8.30 16.45
N LEU A 80 4.60 8.77 15.57
CA LEU A 80 5.96 8.29 15.47
C LEU A 80 6.93 9.45 15.68
N ASP A 81 7.71 9.33 16.76
CA ASP A 81 8.83 10.23 17.04
C ASP A 81 9.75 10.31 15.81
N PRO A 82 10.03 11.53 15.28
CA PRO A 82 10.94 11.72 14.16
C PRO A 82 12.31 11.04 14.34
N GLY A 83 12.84 10.98 15.56
CA GLY A 83 14.12 10.32 15.85
C GLY A 83 14.08 8.80 15.72
N LYS A 84 12.88 8.19 15.82
CA LYS A 84 12.66 6.75 15.65
C LYS A 84 12.24 6.37 14.23
N ARG A 85 11.92 7.36 13.37
CA ARG A 85 11.49 7.09 11.99
C ARG A 85 12.62 6.47 11.19
N SER A 86 12.40 5.24 10.75
CA SER A 86 13.37 4.47 9.99
C SER A 86 12.67 3.74 8.85
N ASP A 87 13.22 3.86 7.65
CA ASP A 87 12.77 3.10 6.48
C ASP A 87 13.33 1.66 6.48
N ARG A 88 14.06 1.26 7.53
CA ARG A 88 14.62 -0.09 7.65
C ARG A 88 13.51 -1.09 8.00
N VAL A 89 13.64 -2.29 7.46
CA VAL A 89 12.70 -3.40 7.72
C VAL A 89 12.70 -3.84 9.20
N ILE A 90 13.77 -3.54 9.93
CA ILE A 90 13.92 -3.87 11.37
C ILE A 90 13.32 -2.82 12.32
N ALA A 91 12.70 -1.76 11.80
CA ALA A 91 11.97 -0.82 12.65
C ALA A 91 10.87 -1.55 13.43
N ASP A 92 10.42 -0.96 14.54
CA ASP A 92 9.35 -1.49 15.39
C ASP A 92 8.14 -0.55 15.47
N GLN A 93 8.23 0.65 14.88
CA GLN A 93 7.18 1.66 14.84
C GLN A 93 7.11 2.34 13.45
N TRP A 94 5.90 2.73 13.05
CA TRP A 94 5.61 3.35 11.75
C TRP A 94 4.52 4.41 11.88
N ASP A 95 4.49 5.38 10.97
CA ASP A 95 3.43 6.40 10.98
C ASP A 95 2.05 5.80 10.71
N ILE A 96 1.98 4.78 9.87
CA ILE A 96 0.74 4.02 9.64
C ILE A 96 1.01 2.51 9.56
N THR A 97 0.05 1.75 10.06
CA THR A 97 -0.08 0.31 9.80
C THR A 97 -1.45 0.02 9.21
N VAL A 98 -1.50 -0.90 8.25
CA VAL A 98 -2.70 -1.09 7.43
C VAL A 98 -2.98 -2.57 7.18
N ALA A 99 -4.26 -2.88 7.02
CA ALA A 99 -4.71 -4.20 6.58
C ALA A 99 -5.78 -4.06 5.49
N LEU A 100 -5.70 -4.91 4.46
CA LEU A 100 -6.79 -5.11 3.50
C LEU A 100 -7.54 -6.39 3.88
N CYS A 101 -8.84 -6.28 4.12
CA CYS A 101 -9.67 -7.36 4.61
C CYS A 101 -10.87 -7.62 3.68
N GLU A 102 -11.30 -8.86 3.59
CA GLU A 102 -12.59 -9.25 3.01
C GLU A 102 -13.75 -8.76 3.89
N GLY A 103 -14.78 -8.18 3.25
CA GLY A 103 -16.03 -7.74 3.86
C GLY A 103 -15.94 -6.40 4.61
N SER A 104 -17.06 -5.98 5.21
CA SER A 104 -17.11 -4.83 6.11
C SER A 104 -16.46 -5.14 7.46
N ILE A 105 -16.05 -4.10 8.18
CA ILE A 105 -15.48 -4.20 9.53
C ILE A 105 -16.52 -3.74 10.54
N ASN A 106 -16.92 -4.64 11.43
CA ASN A 106 -17.73 -4.28 12.60
C ASN A 106 -16.82 -3.92 13.78
N GLN A 107 -17.40 -3.38 14.85
CA GLN A 107 -16.67 -2.92 16.02
C GLN A 107 -15.77 -4.01 16.65
N SER A 108 -16.31 -5.22 16.85
CA SER A 108 -15.53 -6.34 17.42
C SER A 108 -14.31 -6.70 16.56
N ARG A 109 -14.46 -6.66 15.22
CA ARG A 109 -13.36 -6.93 14.30
C ARG A 109 -12.37 -5.78 14.27
N LEU A 110 -12.82 -4.53 14.33
CA LEU A 110 -11.95 -3.37 14.41
C LEU A 110 -11.04 -3.44 15.65
N GLU A 111 -11.59 -3.79 16.81
CA GLU A 111 -10.80 -3.94 18.04
C GLU A 111 -9.74 -5.04 17.94
N LYS A 112 -10.06 -6.16 17.29
CA LYS A 112 -9.09 -7.24 17.03
C LYS A 112 -7.97 -6.77 16.10
N LEU A 113 -8.32 -6.04 15.03
CA LEU A 113 -7.36 -5.48 14.09
C LEU A 113 -6.48 -4.43 14.78
N ARG A 114 -7.06 -3.54 15.58
CA ARG A 114 -6.32 -2.51 16.33
C ARG A 114 -5.26 -3.11 17.25
N LYS A 115 -5.56 -4.25 17.88
CA LYS A 115 -4.61 -4.96 18.74
C LYS A 115 -3.48 -5.68 17.98
N ASN A 116 -3.66 -6.02 16.70
CA ASN A 116 -2.76 -6.93 15.98
C ASN A 116 -2.06 -6.32 14.77
N VAL A 117 -2.71 -5.42 14.03
CA VAL A 117 -2.13 -4.79 12.83
C VAL A 117 -0.90 -3.95 13.17
N PRO A 118 -0.89 -3.13 14.24
CA PRO A 118 0.31 -2.37 14.63
C PRO A 118 1.50 -3.26 15.04
N LEU A 119 1.24 -4.47 15.55
CA LEU A 119 2.28 -5.41 15.98
C LEU A 119 3.07 -6.04 14.82
N GLN A 120 2.58 -5.89 13.58
CA GLN A 120 3.20 -6.40 12.36
C GLN A 120 3.60 -7.88 12.49
N GLU A 121 4.90 -8.20 12.46
CA GLU A 121 5.39 -9.59 12.53
C GLU A 121 5.08 -10.30 13.85
N LYS A 122 4.88 -9.53 14.93
CA LYS A 122 4.48 -10.04 16.24
C LYS A 122 2.95 -10.24 16.36
N GLY A 123 2.17 -9.63 15.47
CA GLY A 123 0.71 -9.71 15.46
C GLY A 123 0.18 -10.98 14.80
N ARG A 124 -1.11 -11.28 15.03
CA ARG A 124 -1.82 -12.36 14.33
C ARG A 124 -3.13 -11.83 13.75
N LEU A 125 -3.38 -12.19 12.50
CA LEU A 125 -4.58 -11.82 11.76
C LEU A 125 -5.41 -13.07 11.45
N ASP A 126 -6.54 -12.88 10.79
CA ASP A 126 -7.42 -13.96 10.36
C ASP A 126 -7.35 -14.18 8.84
N SER A 127 -7.91 -15.30 8.39
CA SER A 127 -7.89 -15.68 6.98
C SER A 127 -8.72 -14.77 6.08
N LYS A 128 -9.44 -13.79 6.65
CA LYS A 128 -10.15 -12.75 5.90
C LYS A 128 -9.28 -11.50 5.70
N CYS A 129 -8.07 -11.44 6.26
CA CYS A 129 -7.07 -10.43 5.95
C CYS A 129 -6.23 -10.91 4.75
N ILE A 130 -6.05 -10.07 3.75
CA ILE A 130 -5.38 -10.38 2.47
C ILE A 130 -3.97 -9.79 2.46
N VAL A 131 -3.86 -8.55 2.95
CA VAL A 131 -2.61 -7.80 3.00
C VAL A 131 -2.45 -7.22 4.39
N LEU A 132 -1.22 -7.28 4.89
CA LEU A 132 -0.74 -6.50 6.04
C LEU A 132 0.42 -5.65 5.56
N SER A 133 0.41 -4.37 5.89
CA SER A 133 1.47 -3.46 5.47
C SER A 133 1.67 -2.34 6.49
N ARG A 134 2.71 -1.54 6.27
CA ARG A 134 3.11 -0.41 7.09
C ARG A 134 3.88 0.60 6.25
N ALA A 135 3.78 1.87 6.63
CA ALA A 135 4.41 2.94 5.88
C ALA A 135 4.78 4.13 6.77
N ASN A 136 5.76 4.90 6.30
CA ASN A 136 6.19 6.15 6.94
C ASN A 136 5.88 7.35 6.06
N LYS A 137 5.65 8.50 6.69
CA LYS A 137 5.53 9.78 6.01
C LYS A 137 6.85 10.13 5.30
N SER A 138 6.74 10.67 4.10
CA SER A 138 7.87 11.21 3.35
C SER A 138 8.38 12.48 4.04
N THR A 139 9.59 12.43 4.58
CA THR A 139 10.23 13.63 5.18
C THR A 139 10.40 14.78 4.19
N ARG A 140 10.41 14.50 2.89
CA ARG A 140 10.64 15.49 1.83
C ARG A 140 9.35 16.09 1.26
N ASN A 141 8.28 15.30 1.17
CA ASN A 141 7.05 15.72 0.49
C ASN A 141 5.86 15.96 1.42
N PHE A 142 5.81 15.31 2.58
CA PHE A 142 4.59 15.29 3.39
C PHE A 142 4.25 16.70 3.92
N GLU A 143 5.18 17.32 4.65
CA GLU A 143 5.01 18.68 5.21
C GLU A 143 4.73 19.73 4.13
N TYR A 144 5.43 19.64 3.00
CA TYR A 144 5.19 20.53 1.86
C TYR A 144 3.74 20.43 1.36
N VAL A 145 3.25 19.21 1.12
CA VAL A 145 1.91 19.01 0.57
C VAL A 145 0.83 19.45 1.56
N ILE A 146 0.96 19.07 2.83
CA ILE A 146 0.02 19.50 3.87
C ILE A 146 0.01 21.03 4.02
N GLY A 147 1.17 21.69 4.11
CA GLY A 147 1.24 23.14 4.24
C GLY A 147 0.67 23.90 3.03
N ARG A 148 0.81 23.36 1.82
CA ARG A 148 0.16 23.93 0.61
C ARG A 148 -1.35 23.81 0.69
N LEU A 149 -1.87 22.61 0.95
CA LEU A 149 -3.31 22.37 1.03
C LEU A 149 -3.98 23.14 2.18
N ALA A 150 -3.34 23.18 3.36
CA ALA A 150 -3.83 23.94 4.51
C ALA A 150 -3.89 25.46 4.24
N SER A 151 -3.02 25.98 3.36
CA SER A 151 -3.07 27.37 2.90
C SER A 151 -3.98 27.59 1.67
N GLY A 152 -4.83 26.62 1.33
CA GLY A 152 -5.75 26.71 0.19
C GLY A 152 -5.08 26.66 -1.18
N ARG A 153 -3.81 26.22 -1.26
CA ARG A 153 -3.02 26.20 -2.49
C ARG A 153 -2.74 24.77 -2.95
N GLN A 154 -2.83 24.55 -4.26
CA GLN A 154 -2.39 23.27 -4.83
C GLN A 154 -0.86 23.12 -4.71
N PRO A 155 -0.34 21.93 -4.33
CA PRO A 155 1.08 21.65 -4.39
C PRO A 155 1.56 21.53 -5.83
N SER A 156 2.83 21.88 -6.08
CA SER A 156 3.41 21.77 -7.43
C SER A 156 3.62 20.30 -7.83
N LEU A 157 3.14 19.92 -9.01
CA LEU A 157 3.38 18.60 -9.60
C LEU A 157 4.87 18.30 -9.76
N SER A 158 5.68 19.29 -10.15
CA SER A 158 7.13 19.10 -10.32
C SER A 158 7.85 18.84 -9.00
N VAL A 159 7.33 19.34 -7.88
CA VAL A 159 7.86 19.06 -6.54
C VAL A 159 7.46 17.66 -6.10
N ILE A 160 6.18 17.30 -6.23
CA ILE A 160 5.68 15.96 -5.88
C ILE A 160 6.46 14.89 -6.64
N ALA A 161 6.69 15.10 -7.95
CA ALA A 161 7.35 14.15 -8.84
C ALA A 161 8.81 13.83 -8.47
N LYS A 162 9.51 14.68 -7.71
CA LYS A 162 10.91 14.42 -7.29
C LYS A 162 11.05 13.22 -6.36
N VAL A 163 10.02 12.94 -5.57
CA VAL A 163 10.02 11.80 -4.62
C VAL A 163 8.93 10.80 -4.98
N GLY A 164 7.78 11.27 -5.47
CA GLY A 164 6.72 10.42 -6.04
C GLY A 164 5.78 9.76 -5.02
N TYR A 165 5.93 10.05 -3.72
CA TYR A 165 5.05 9.51 -2.67
C TYR A 165 4.89 10.47 -1.49
N LEU A 166 3.75 10.35 -0.78
CA LEU A 166 3.50 10.97 0.53
C LEU A 166 3.80 10.01 1.68
N TYR A 167 3.48 8.73 1.47
CA TYR A 167 3.84 7.63 2.35
C TYR A 167 4.69 6.63 1.59
N ARG A 168 5.76 6.16 2.23
CA ARG A 168 6.59 5.08 1.70
C ARG A 168 6.29 3.81 2.46
N THR A 169 5.82 2.80 1.74
CA THR A 169 5.69 1.45 2.28
C THR A 169 7.06 0.88 2.63
N THR A 170 7.22 0.36 3.85
CA THR A 170 8.47 -0.29 4.28
C THR A 170 8.37 -1.81 4.30
N ALA A 171 7.15 -2.37 4.36
CA ALA A 171 6.89 -3.79 4.21
C ALA A 171 5.47 -4.06 3.69
N VAL A 172 5.32 -5.17 2.97
CA VAL A 172 4.03 -5.73 2.56
C VAL A 172 4.08 -7.24 2.81
N TYR A 173 3.03 -7.76 3.44
CA TYR A 173 2.86 -9.16 3.74
C TYR A 173 1.53 -9.67 3.15
N GLY A 174 1.53 -10.92 2.71
CA GLY A 174 0.36 -11.62 2.18
C GLY A 174 0.60 -13.12 2.19
N SER A 175 -0.15 -13.87 1.38
CA SER A 175 0.06 -15.30 1.12
C SER A 175 0.15 -16.16 2.39
N GLY A 176 -0.80 -16.00 3.31
CA GLY A 176 -0.95 -16.86 4.49
C GLY A 176 -0.14 -16.43 5.70
N LYS A 177 0.76 -15.45 5.55
CA LYS A 177 1.60 -14.99 6.65
C LYS A 177 0.75 -14.48 7.81
N PHE A 178 1.13 -14.83 9.03
CA PHE A 178 0.45 -14.40 10.27
C PHE A 178 -1.03 -14.80 10.39
N GLY A 179 -1.46 -15.86 9.70
CA GLY A 179 -2.85 -16.34 9.71
C GLY A 179 -3.75 -15.69 8.66
N MET A 180 -3.19 -14.85 7.78
CA MET A 180 -3.89 -14.22 6.65
C MET A 180 -4.36 -15.24 5.60
N ALA A 181 -5.10 -14.76 4.60
CA ALA A 181 -5.46 -15.55 3.44
C ALA A 181 -4.22 -16.07 2.71
N ASP A 182 -4.14 -17.39 2.53
CA ASP A 182 -3.10 -18.03 1.72
C ASP A 182 -3.32 -17.80 0.22
N TRP A 183 -2.32 -18.22 -0.57
CA TRP A 183 -2.36 -18.07 -2.02
C TRP A 183 -3.56 -18.78 -2.68
N GLN A 184 -3.90 -19.98 -2.21
CA GLN A 184 -5.02 -20.74 -2.76
C GLN A 184 -6.34 -20.00 -2.55
N LYS A 185 -6.56 -19.46 -1.35
CA LYS A 185 -7.73 -18.63 -1.05
C LYS A 185 -7.74 -17.36 -1.89
N VAL A 186 -6.60 -16.69 -2.08
CA VAL A 186 -6.53 -15.47 -2.89
C VAL A 186 -6.94 -15.73 -4.33
N THR A 187 -6.38 -16.75 -4.97
CA THR A 187 -6.66 -17.04 -6.39
C THR A 187 -8.05 -17.59 -6.63
N SER A 188 -8.61 -18.36 -5.70
CA SER A 188 -9.96 -18.94 -5.83
C SER A 188 -11.07 -17.96 -5.45
N ASN A 189 -10.89 -17.17 -4.39
CA ASN A 189 -11.97 -16.40 -3.77
C ASN A 189 -11.89 -14.90 -4.03
N TYR A 190 -10.76 -14.36 -4.52
CA TYR A 190 -10.59 -12.93 -4.77
C TYR A 190 -10.20 -12.66 -6.23
N GLN A 191 -11.11 -13.00 -7.15
CA GLN A 191 -10.96 -12.80 -8.60
C GLN A 191 -10.69 -11.34 -9.01
N ASP A 192 -10.96 -10.39 -8.13
CA ASP A 192 -10.63 -8.97 -8.31
C ASP A 192 -9.11 -8.71 -8.34
N PHE A 193 -8.32 -9.60 -7.73
CA PHE A 193 -6.86 -9.51 -7.61
C PHE A 193 -6.09 -10.62 -8.36
N SER A 194 -6.79 -11.55 -9.01
CA SER A 194 -6.21 -12.56 -9.90
C SER A 194 -5.90 -11.99 -11.28
#